data_AF-A0A7L4KUF6-F1
#
_entry.id   AF-A0A7L4KUF6-F1
#
_cell.length_a   1.000
_cell.length_b   1.000
_cell.length_c   1.000
_cell.angle_alpha   90.00
_cell.angle_beta   90.00
_cell.angle_gamma   90.00
#
_symmetry.space_group_name_H-M   'P 1'
#
loop_
_entity.id
_entity.type
_entity.pdbx_description
1 polymer ?
#
loop_
_entity_poly.entity_id
_entity_poly.type
_entity_poly.pdbx_seq_one_letter_code
_entity_poly.pdbx_strand_id
1 'polypeptide(L)'
;FQVEIENLDYHYFLPLFFDGLCETEFPYEFFARQGVHDMLEHGGNKILPVVPQLIIPIKNALNLRNRQVLCTTLKILQHLVVSAEMVGEALVPYYRQILPVLNIFKHMNGEL
;
A
#
# COMPACT_ATOMS: atom_id res chain seq x y z
N PHE A 1 0.27 0.67 18.33
CA PHE A 1 1.45 -0.22 18.37
C PHE A 1 1.91 -0.42 19.81
N GLN A 2 2.58 -1.55 20.13
CA GLN A 2 3.22 -1.77 21.44
C GLN A 2 4.58 -1.05 21.57
N VAL A 3 5.14 -0.62 20.44
CA VAL A 3 6.36 0.20 20.32
C VAL A 3 6.00 1.46 19.56
N GLU A 4 6.67 2.58 19.82
CA GLU A 4 6.48 3.82 19.06
C GLU A 4 6.81 3.62 17.58
N ILE A 5 5.94 4.10 16.70
CA ILE A 5 6.06 3.91 15.23
C ILE A 5 7.38 4.48 14.71
N GLU A 6 7.81 5.60 15.29
CA GLU A 6 9.05 6.30 14.98
C GLU A 6 10.29 5.45 15.26
N ASN A 7 10.20 4.42 16.10
CA ASN A 7 11.30 3.53 16.45
C ASN A 7 11.32 2.23 15.64
N LEU A 8 10.33 2.00 14.76
CA LEU A 8 10.28 0.81 13.92
C LEU A 8 11.32 0.86 12.80
N ASP A 9 11.82 -0.32 12.42
CA ASP A 9 12.57 -0.53 11.18
C ASP A 9 11.61 -0.63 10.00
N TYR A 10 11.53 0.43 9.20
CA TYR A 10 10.62 0.50 8.06
C TYR A 10 11.03 -0.44 6.93
N HIS A 11 12.31 -0.82 6.80
CA HIS A 11 12.73 -1.80 5.80
C HIS A 11 12.13 -3.17 6.09
N TYR A 12 11.91 -3.50 7.36
CA TYR A 12 11.30 -4.77 7.74
C TYR A 12 9.77 -4.67 7.84
N PHE A 13 9.27 -3.71 8.63
CA PHE A 13 7.86 -3.69 9.01
C PHE A 13 6.93 -3.16 7.91
N LEU A 14 7.33 -2.13 7.17
CA LEU A 14 6.43 -1.54 6.17
C LEU A 14 6.11 -2.52 5.04
N PRO A 15 7.09 -3.24 4.44
CA PRO A 15 6.79 -4.29 3.46
C PRO A 15 5.91 -5.40 4.04
N LEU A 16 6.17 -5.83 5.28
CA LEU A 16 5.38 -6.87 5.96
C LEU A 16 3.90 -6.45 6.11
N PHE A 17 3.63 -5.20 6.49
CA PHE A 17 2.26 -4.69 6.56
C PHE A 17 1.62 -4.54 5.17
N PHE A 18 2.41 -4.17 4.15
CA PHE A 18 1.95 -4.09 2.76
C PHE A 18 1.64 -5.47 2.16
N ASP A 19 2.35 -6.54 2.56
CA ASP A 19 2.02 -7.90 2.17
C ASP A 19 0.62 -8.28 2.67
N GLY A 20 0.24 -7.81 3.86
CA GLY A 20 -1.09 -8.01 4.43
C GLY A 20 -2.23 -7.29 3.69
N LEU A 21 -1.97 -6.50 2.64
CA LEU A 21 -3.03 -5.92 1.81
C LEU A 21 -3.87 -6.97 1.07
N CYS A 22 -3.34 -8.19 0.91
CA CYS A 22 -4.08 -9.32 0.35
C CYS A 22 -5.13 -9.90 1.31
N GLU A 23 -5.02 -9.62 2.61
CA GLU A 23 -5.88 -10.20 3.64
C GLU A 23 -7.31 -9.68 3.52
N THR A 24 -8.26 -10.61 3.70
CA THR A 24 -9.70 -10.33 3.69
C THR A 24 -10.41 -10.82 4.95
N GLU A 25 -9.72 -11.55 5.82
CA GLU A 25 -10.31 -12.14 7.02
C GLU A 25 -10.03 -11.31 8.27
N PHE A 26 -11.05 -11.17 9.12
CA PHE A 26 -10.86 -10.60 10.45
C PHE A 26 -10.15 -11.62 11.37
N PRO A 27 -9.16 -11.20 12.17
CA PRO A 27 -8.73 -9.82 12.41
C PRO A 27 -7.57 -9.32 11.53
N TYR A 28 -7.04 -10.16 10.64
CA TYR A 28 -5.82 -9.88 9.87
C TYR A 28 -5.96 -8.66 8.96
N GLU A 29 -7.06 -8.56 8.20
CA GLU A 29 -7.26 -7.41 7.29
C GLU A 29 -7.33 -6.08 8.04
N PHE A 30 -7.86 -6.08 9.26
CA PHE A 30 -8.01 -4.88 10.08
C PHE A 30 -6.65 -4.39 10.57
N PHE A 31 -5.84 -5.28 11.15
CA PHE A 31 -4.52 -4.93 11.65
C PHE A 31 -3.53 -4.60 10.52
N ALA A 32 -3.61 -5.29 9.39
CA ALA A 32 -2.79 -4.98 8.22
C ALA A 32 -3.06 -3.55 7.74
N ARG A 33 -4.33 -3.20 7.51
CA ARG A 33 -4.72 -1.87 7.02
C ARG A 33 -4.40 -0.76 8.02
N GLN A 34 -4.73 -0.95 9.29
CA GLN A 34 -4.44 0.05 10.31
C GLN A 34 -2.94 0.25 10.47
N GLY A 35 -2.16 -0.84 10.45
CA GLY A 35 -0.70 -0.77 10.52
C GLY A 35 -0.08 0.00 9.35
N VAL A 36 -0.54 -0.25 8.12
CA VAL A 36 -0.09 0.56 6.96
C VAL A 36 -0.46 2.03 7.14
N HIS A 37 -1.72 2.33 7.51
CA HIS A 37 -2.16 3.72 7.70
C HIS A 37 -1.30 4.46 8.72
N ASP A 38 -1.13 3.89 9.90
CA ASP A 38 -0.36 4.49 10.99
C ASP A 38 1.12 4.69 10.61
N MET A 39 1.73 3.73 9.92
CA MET A 39 3.12 3.83 9.46
C MET A 39 3.31 4.84 8.33
N LEU A 40 2.33 5.00 7.43
CA LEU A 40 2.40 6.05 6.41
C LEU A 40 2.21 7.44 7.02
N GLU A 41 1.30 7.58 7.98
CA GLU A 41 1.02 8.87 8.64
C GLU A 41 2.22 9.37 9.47
N HIS A 42 2.93 8.47 10.17
CA HIS A 42 4.00 8.84 11.10
C HIS A 42 5.41 8.47 10.63
N GLY A 43 5.56 7.91 9.42
CA GLY A 43 6.84 7.42 8.92
C GLY A 43 7.79 8.49 8.39
N GLY A 44 7.24 9.60 7.87
CA GLY A 44 8.02 10.72 7.34
C GLY A 44 9.12 10.27 6.37
N ASN A 45 10.36 10.72 6.63
CA ASN A 45 11.52 10.44 5.77
C ASN A 45 11.95 8.96 5.71
N LYS A 46 11.38 8.07 6.53
CA LYS A 46 11.66 6.62 6.52
C LYS A 46 10.92 5.88 5.41
N ILE A 47 9.90 6.49 4.80
CA ILE A 47 9.06 5.85 3.79
C ILE A 47 9.78 5.79 2.43
N LEU A 48 10.37 6.91 2.01
CA LEU A 48 11.01 7.05 0.70
C LEU A 48 12.06 5.94 0.40
N PRO A 49 12.98 5.59 1.33
CA PRO A 49 13.95 4.51 1.09
C PRO A 49 13.34 3.12 0.90
N VAL A 50 12.09 2.92 1.32
CA VAL A 50 11.42 1.61 1.34
C VAL A 50 10.50 1.42 0.14
N VAL A 51 10.16 2.48 -0.61
CA VAL A 51 9.29 2.43 -1.81
C VAL A 51 9.60 1.25 -2.75
N PRO A 52 10.88 0.94 -3.11
CA PRO A 52 11.18 -0.19 -3.99
C PRO A 52 10.72 -1.56 -3.46
N GLN A 53 10.67 -1.73 -2.14
CA GLN A 53 10.27 -2.97 -1.46
C GLN A 53 8.75 -3.14 -1.45
N LEU A 54 7.99 -2.04 -1.56
CA LEU A 54 6.52 -2.06 -1.54
C LEU A 54 5.90 -2.49 -2.88
N ILE A 55 6.69 -2.45 -3.97
CA ILE A 55 6.18 -2.65 -5.33
C ILE A 55 5.62 -4.07 -5.53
N ILE A 56 6.31 -5.09 -5.01
CA ILE A 56 5.86 -6.49 -5.13
C ILE A 56 4.58 -6.73 -4.31
N PRO A 57 4.49 -6.37 -3.02
CA PRO A 57 3.26 -6.45 -2.25
C PRO A 57 2.06 -5.76 -2.93
N ILE A 58 2.24 -4.52 -3.40
CA ILE A 58 1.19 -3.74 -4.10
C ILE A 58 0.72 -4.49 -5.34
N LYS A 59 1.67 -4.93 -6.18
CA LYS A 59 1.37 -5.67 -7.41
C LYS A 59 0.61 -6.96 -7.10
N ASN A 60 1.01 -7.69 -6.07
CA ASN A 60 0.37 -8.95 -5.68
C ASN A 60 -1.08 -8.72 -5.23
N ALA A 61 -1.31 -7.73 -4.36
CA ALA A 61 -2.65 -7.37 -3.89
C ALA A 61 -3.58 -6.98 -5.07
N LEU A 62 -3.12 -6.12 -5.98
CA LEU A 62 -3.92 -5.71 -7.15
C LEU A 62 -4.19 -6.89 -8.11
N ASN A 63 -3.25 -7.83 -8.25
CA ASN A 63 -3.40 -8.99 -9.13
C ASN A 63 -4.38 -10.06 -8.62
N LEU A 64 -4.82 -9.98 -7.36
CA LEU A 64 -5.88 -10.85 -6.86
C LEU A 64 -7.22 -10.61 -7.56
N ARG A 65 -7.40 -9.46 -8.23
CA ARG A 65 -8.64 -9.09 -8.93
C ARG A 65 -9.87 -9.12 -8.03
N ASN A 66 -9.66 -9.04 -6.72
CA ASN A 66 -10.70 -8.91 -5.71
C ASN A 66 -11.04 -7.42 -5.55
N ARG A 67 -12.32 -7.05 -5.68
CA ARG A 67 -12.76 -5.63 -5.64
C ARG A 67 -12.49 -4.96 -4.28
N GLN A 68 -12.64 -5.67 -3.17
CA GLN A 68 -12.38 -5.14 -1.82
C GLN A 68 -10.90 -4.85 -1.62
N VAL A 69 -10.04 -5.80 -2.00
CA VAL A 69 -8.58 -5.63 -1.96
C VAL A 69 -8.17 -4.48 -2.86
N LEU A 70 -8.63 -4.45 -4.12
CA LEU A 70 -8.30 -3.40 -5.08
C LEU A 70 -8.66 -2.01 -4.56
N CYS A 71 -9.88 -1.81 -4.05
CA CYS A 71 -10.31 -0.52 -3.48
C CYS A 71 -9.44 -0.10 -2.29
N THR A 72 -9.06 -1.05 -1.44
CA THR A 72 -8.19 -0.78 -0.28
C THR A 72 -6.78 -0.41 -0.74
N THR A 73 -6.17 -1.21 -1.62
CA THR A 73 -4.82 -0.97 -2.15
C THR A 73 -4.74 0.37 -2.88
N LEU A 74 -5.78 0.77 -3.63
CA LEU A 74 -5.82 2.07 -4.28
C LEU A 74 -5.88 3.24 -3.28
N LYS A 75 -6.62 3.11 -2.16
CA LYS A 75 -6.63 4.11 -1.09
C LYS A 75 -5.27 4.22 -0.39
N ILE A 76 -4.63 3.07 -0.14
CA ILE A 76 -3.27 3.02 0.42
C ILE A 76 -2.25 3.65 -0.53
N LEU A 77 -2.38 3.43 -1.85
CA LEU A 77 -1.53 4.09 -2.85
C LEU A 77 -1.71 5.61 -2.84
N GLN A 78 -2.94 6.11 -2.70
CA GLN A 78 -3.20 7.54 -2.56
C GLN A 78 -2.55 8.11 -1.29
N HIS A 79 -2.61 7.39 -0.18
CA HIS A 79 -1.94 7.79 1.06
C HIS A 79 -0.41 7.78 0.90
N LEU A 80 0.15 6.72 0.31
CA LEU A 80 1.59 6.56 0.10
C LEU A 80 2.19 7.73 -0.69
N VAL A 81 1.56 8.17 -1.78
CA VAL A 81 2.14 9.24 -2.61
C VAL A 81 2.14 10.62 -1.95
N VAL A 82 1.37 10.81 -0.88
CA VAL A 82 1.33 12.06 -0.10
C VAL A 82 2.00 11.94 1.27
N SER A 83 2.52 10.76 1.64
CA SER A 83 3.01 10.50 3.00
C SER A 83 4.40 11.08 3.27
N ALA A 84 5.20 11.35 2.23
CA ALA A 84 6.49 12.05 2.35
C ALA A 84 6.92 12.69 1.03
N GLU A 85 7.83 13.66 1.11
CA GLU A 85 8.44 14.30 -0.06
C GLU A 85 9.10 13.26 -0.99
N MET A 86 9.01 13.46 -2.30
CA MET A 86 9.58 12.62 -3.36
C MET A 86 8.99 11.20 -3.50
N VAL A 87 8.03 10.77 -2.66
CA VAL A 87 7.47 9.41 -2.75
C VAL A 87 6.69 9.22 -4.06
N GLY A 88 5.94 10.24 -4.50
CA GLY A 88 5.23 10.22 -5.78
C GLY A 88 6.17 10.03 -6.98
N GLU A 89 7.25 10.80 -7.01
CA GLU A 89 8.30 10.74 -8.03
C GLU A 89 9.02 9.38 -8.01
N ALA A 90 9.32 8.86 -6.81
CA ALA A 90 9.95 7.57 -6.63
C ALA A 90 9.09 6.40 -7.13
N LEU A 91 7.77 6.57 -7.23
CA LEU A 91 6.86 5.54 -7.74
C LEU A 91 6.84 5.45 -9.28
N VAL A 92 7.22 6.51 -9.99
CA VAL A 92 7.15 6.61 -11.47
C VAL A 92 7.82 5.43 -12.20
N PRO A 93 9.03 4.97 -11.83
CA PRO A 93 9.69 3.84 -12.49
C PRO A 93 8.92 2.52 -12.42
N TYR A 94 7.96 2.42 -11.48
CA TYR A 94 7.22 1.21 -11.16
C TYR A 94 5.80 1.17 -11.75
N TYR A 95 5.34 2.23 -12.40
CA TYR A 95 4.00 2.31 -13.01
C TYR A 95 3.69 1.13 -13.93
N ARG A 96 4.65 0.71 -14.75
CA ARG A 96 4.51 -0.46 -15.64
C ARG A 96 4.25 -1.78 -14.90
N GLN A 97 4.56 -1.87 -13.61
CA GLN A 97 4.35 -3.08 -12.81
C GLN A 97 2.99 -3.08 -12.12
N ILE A 98 2.49 -1.91 -11.70
CA ILE A 98 1.29 -1.79 -10.85
C ILE A 98 0.04 -1.39 -11.64
N LEU A 99 0.15 -0.55 -12.67
CA LEU A 99 -0.99 0.00 -13.39
C LEU A 99 -1.71 -0.96 -14.36
N PRO A 100 -1.05 -1.93 -15.03
CA PRO A 100 -1.71 -2.72 -16.07
C PRO A 100 -2.99 -3.44 -15.64
N VAL A 101 -3.05 -3.95 -14.40
CA VAL A 101 -4.22 -4.65 -13.87
C VAL A 101 -5.43 -3.73 -13.67
N LEU A 102 -5.20 -2.44 -13.44
CA LEU A 102 -6.27 -1.46 -13.24
C LEU A 102 -7.09 -1.22 -14.53
N ASN A 103 -6.51 -1.47 -15.71
CA ASN A 103 -7.22 -1.34 -16.99
C ASN A 103 -8.45 -2.27 -17.07
N ILE A 104 -8.42 -3.41 -16.36
CA ILE A 104 -9.55 -4.34 -16.29
C ILE A 104 -10.75 -3.70 -15.56
N PHE A 105 -10.47 -2.87 -14.55
CA PHE A 105 -11.47 -2.30 -13.65
C PHE A 105 -11.83 -0.84 -13.95
N LYS A 106 -11.10 -0.18 -14.87
CA LYS A 106 -11.21 1.26 -15.16
C LYS A 106 -12.65 1.73 -15.47
N HIS A 107 -13.46 0.89 -16.08
CA HIS A 107 -14.83 1.21 -16.48
C HIS A 107 -15.90 0.53 -15.59
N MET A 108 -15.50 -0.09 -14.48
CA MET A 108 -16.42 -0.76 -13.55
C MET A 108 -17.01 0.20 -12.52
N ASN A 109 -17.51 1.35 -12.98
CA ASN A 109 -18.37 2.19 -12.16
C ASN A 109 -19.78 1.57 -12.21
N GLY A 110 -20.40 1.35 -11.05
CA GLY A 110 -21.79 0.93 -11.02
C GLY A 110 -22.64 1.98 -11.75
N GLU A 111 -23.59 1.54 -12.58
CA GLU A 111 -24.70 2.41 -12.95
C GLU A 111 -25.35 2.86 -11.64
N LEU A 112 -25.34 4.18 -11.39
CA LEU A 112 -26.00 4.79 -10.23
C LEU A 112 -27.53 4.67 -10.37
#